data_AF-A0A7M3Z662-F1
#
_entry.id   AF-A0A7M3Z662-F1
#
_cell.length_a   1.000
_cell.length_b   1.000
_cell.length_c   1.000
_cell.angle_alpha   90.00
_cell.angle_beta   90.00
_cell.angle_gamma   90.00
#
_symmetry.space_group_name_H-M   'P 1'
#
loop_
_entity.id
_entity.type
_entity.pdbx_description
1 polymer ?
#
loop_
_entity_poly.entity_id
_entity_poly.type
_entity_poly.pdbx_seq_one_letter_code
_entity_poly.pdbx_strand_id
1 'polypeptide(L)'
;MDVVSNLTDGRSGQITYLSASPFEMHHILCKMESTPKHPVFGNLTLPEKGDGPFPCVVACHGSRGWVEHQHTHMANWLEAGIAVFRVHSSDSRN
;
A
#
# COMPACT_ATOMS: atom_id res chain seq x y z
N MET A 1 8.86 -5.87 -12.88
CA MET A 1 7.55 -5.67 -12.24
C MET A 1 6.83 -4.59 -13.01
N ASP A 2 5.58 -4.81 -13.40
CA ASP A 2 4.81 -3.81 -14.13
C ASP A 2 4.35 -2.72 -13.18
N VAL A 3 4.87 -1.51 -13.40
CA VAL A 3 4.49 -0.30 -12.66
C VAL A 3 3.17 0.20 -13.22
N VAL A 4 2.18 0.40 -12.35
CA VAL A 4 0.86 0.90 -12.73
C VAL A 4 0.57 2.28 -12.16
N SER A 5 -0.30 3.00 -12.85
CA SER A 5 -0.81 4.32 -12.46
C SER A 5 -2.26 4.31 -11.97
N ASN A 6 -2.99 3.21 -12.19
CA ASN A 6 -4.37 3.02 -11.76
C ASN A 6 -4.69 1.52 -11.60
N LEU A 7 -5.89 1.22 -11.10
CA LEU A 7 -6.41 -0.14 -10.87
C LEU A 7 -7.70 -0.40 -11.66
N THR A 8 -7.94 0.29 -12.78
CA THR A 8 -9.18 0.13 -13.55
C THR A 8 -9.29 -1.21 -14.25
N ASP A 9 -8.21 -1.98 -14.29
CA ASP A 9 -8.17 -3.34 -14.82
C ASP A 9 -8.61 -4.40 -13.81
N GLY A 10 -9.01 -3.99 -12.60
CA GLY A 10 -9.57 -4.89 -11.59
C GLY A 10 -8.54 -5.81 -10.93
N ARG A 11 -7.24 -5.54 -11.08
CA ARG A 11 -6.19 -6.37 -10.47
C ARG A 11 -6.23 -6.34 -8.94
N SER A 12 -5.81 -7.44 -8.33
CA SER A 12 -5.51 -7.58 -6.90
C SER A 12 -4.16 -8.27 -6.72
N GLY A 13 -3.72 -8.46 -5.48
CA GLY A 13 -2.39 -8.98 -5.16
C GLY A 13 -1.32 -7.90 -5.15
N GLN A 14 -0.09 -8.23 -5.53
CA GLN A 14 1.01 -7.27 -5.48
C GLN A 14 0.87 -6.21 -6.59
N ILE A 15 0.86 -4.94 -6.18
CA ILE A 15 0.74 -3.77 -7.05
C ILE A 15 2.01 -2.95 -6.89
N THR A 16 2.69 -2.67 -8.00
CA THR A 16 3.86 -1.79 -8.04
C THR A 16 3.47 -0.44 -8.62
N TYR A 17 3.87 0.65 -7.99
CA TYR A 17 3.53 2.03 -8.38
C TYR A 17 4.73 2.96 -8.12
N LEU A 18 4.74 4.14 -8.75
CA LEU A 18 5.79 5.13 -8.49
C LEU A 18 5.44 5.97 -7.26
N SER A 19 6.39 6.08 -6.33
CA SER A 19 6.30 6.98 -5.18
C SER A 19 7.66 7.63 -4.91
N ALA A 20 7.64 8.79 -4.26
CA ALA A 20 8.83 9.44 -3.73
C ALA A 20 9.12 8.98 -2.30
N SER A 21 10.40 8.99 -1.91
CA SER A 21 10.87 8.74 -0.54
C SER A 21 11.68 9.94 -0.03
N PRO A 22 11.02 11.04 0.37
CA PRO A 22 11.70 12.22 0.89
C PRO A 22 12.38 11.91 2.23
N PHE A 23 13.60 12.42 2.43
CA PHE A 23 14.39 12.12 3.63
C PHE A 23 14.17 13.09 4.79
N GLU A 24 14.01 14.38 4.49
CA GLU A 24 13.89 15.44 5.51
C GLU A 24 12.55 16.14 5.39
N MET A 25 12.10 16.78 6.47
CA MET A 25 10.89 17.62 6.45
C MET A 25 10.96 18.70 5.37
N HIS A 26 12.14 19.27 5.11
CA HIS A 26 12.31 20.23 4.01
C HIS A 26 12.05 19.60 2.63
N HIS A 27 12.43 18.33 2.41
CA HIS A 27 12.07 17.63 1.18
C HIS A 27 10.56 17.48 1.04
N ILE A 28 9.87 17.11 2.13
CA ILE A 28 8.42 16.97 2.16
C ILE A 28 7.72 18.31 1.88
N LEU A 29 8.17 19.39 2.52
CA LEU A 29 7.47 20.69 2.48
C LEU A 29 7.82 21.55 1.26
N CYS A 30 9.06 21.48 0.77
CA CYS A 30 9.57 22.42 -0.24
C CYS A 30 10.01 21.76 -1.54
N LYS A 31 10.23 20.45 -1.56
CA LYS A 31 10.83 19.74 -2.70
C LYS A 31 10.13 18.42 -3.05
N MET A 32 8.87 18.23 -2.65
CA MET A 32 8.17 16.96 -2.89
C MET A 32 8.07 16.65 -4.39
N GLU A 33 7.66 17.63 -5.20
CA GLU A 33 7.49 17.48 -6.65
C GLU A 33 8.81 17.22 -7.40
N SER A 34 9.93 17.68 -6.85
CA SER A 34 11.27 17.44 -7.41
C SER A 34 11.98 16.25 -6.80
N THR A 35 11.36 15.56 -5.82
CA THR A 35 11.93 14.35 -5.21
C THR A 35 11.83 13.20 -6.21
N PRO A 36 12.94 12.48 -6.50
CA PRO A 36 12.93 11.35 -7.41
C PRO A 36 11.91 10.29 -6.99
N LYS A 37 11.09 9.85 -7.95
CA LYS A 37 10.18 8.73 -7.76
C LYS A 37 10.88 7.42 -8.10
N HIS A 38 10.59 6.38 -7.34
CA HIS A 38 11.05 5.03 -7.59
C HIS A 38 9.88 4.05 -7.47
N PRO A 39 10.02 2.82 -8.01
CA PRO A 39 9.05 1.77 -7.79
C PRO A 39 8.92 1.46 -6.29
N VAL A 40 7.67 1.42 -5.83
CA VAL A 40 7.24 0.97 -4.50
C VAL A 40 6.13 -0.05 -4.72
N PHE A 41 5.97 -1.00 -3.81
CA PHE A 41 4.90 -1.99 -3.91
C PHE A 41 4.04 -2.07 -2.66
N GLY A 42 2.84 -2.60 -2.86
CA GLY A 42 1.89 -2.99 -1.83
C GLY A 42 1.11 -4.21 -2.25
N ASN A 43 0.37 -4.83 -1.33
CA ASN A 43 -0.53 -5.94 -1.63
C ASN A 43 -1.99 -5.53 -1.41
N LEU A 44 -2.82 -5.64 -2.44
CA LEU A 44 -4.28 -5.50 -2.34
C LEU A 44 -4.91 -6.87 -2.11
N THR A 45 -5.53 -7.05 -0.96
CA THR A 45 -6.32 -8.24 -0.63
C THR A 45 -7.80 -7.85 -0.59
N LEU A 46 -8.62 -8.61 -1.31
CA LEU A 46 -10.07 -8.43 -1.35
C LEU A 46 -10.74 -9.39 -0.33
N PRO A 47 -11.92 -9.03 0.21
CA PRO A 47 -12.74 -9.96 0.99
C PRO A 47 -13.11 -11.19 0.17
N GLU A 48 -13.21 -12.37 0.81
CA GLU A 48 -13.61 -13.61 0.14
C GLU A 48 -15.10 -13.62 -0.25
N LYS A 49 -15.92 -12.80 0.41
CA LYS A 49 -17.38 -12.76 0.22
C LYS A 49 -17.83 -11.38 -0.25
N GLY A 50 -18.82 -11.38 -1.15
CA GLY A 50 -19.44 -10.19 -1.72
C GLY A 50 -18.95 -9.91 -3.15
N ASP A 51 -19.73 -9.14 -3.90
CA ASP A 51 -19.45 -8.81 -5.31
C ASP A 51 -18.86 -7.39 -5.48
N GLY A 52 -18.59 -6.70 -4.36
CA GLY A 52 -18.12 -5.32 -4.33
C GLY A 52 -19.19 -4.29 -4.76
N PRO A 53 -18.80 -3.00 -4.89
CA PRO A 53 -17.51 -2.45 -4.52
C PRO A 53 -17.27 -2.55 -3.00
N PHE A 54 -16.02 -2.82 -2.61
CA PHE A 54 -15.65 -2.92 -1.20
C PHE A 54 -15.10 -1.58 -0.70
N PRO A 55 -15.38 -1.17 0.55
CA PRO A 55 -14.54 -0.19 1.23
C PRO A 55 -13.10 -0.73 1.32
N CYS A 56 -12.10 0.16 1.37
CA CYS A 56 -10.70 -0.22 1.41
C CYS A 56 -9.95 0.53 2.50
N VAL A 57 -9.17 -0.20 3.31
CA VAL A 57 -8.19 0.36 4.25
C VAL A 57 -6.81 0.31 3.61
N VAL A 58 -6.13 1.46 3.53
CA VAL A 58 -4.71 1.53 3.19
C VAL A 58 -3.90 1.44 4.48
N ALA A 59 -3.22 0.32 4.70
CA ALA A 59 -2.49 0.05 5.92
C ALA A 59 -0.99 0.31 5.72
N CYS A 60 -0.42 1.16 6.55
CA CYS A 60 1.01 1.49 6.58
C CYS A 60 1.62 0.98 7.89
N HIS A 61 2.76 0.28 7.81
CA HIS A 61 3.46 -0.19 9.00
C HIS A 61 4.34 0.90 9.62
N GLY A 62 4.63 0.76 10.91
CA GLY A 62 5.62 1.58 11.62
C GLY A 62 7.07 1.16 11.35
N SER A 63 8.04 1.75 12.05
CA SER A 63 9.48 1.52 11.80
C SER A 63 9.94 0.05 11.90
N ARG A 64 9.19 -0.81 12.60
CA ARG A 64 9.52 -2.24 12.79
C ARG A 64 8.99 -3.17 11.70
N GLY A 65 8.45 -2.64 10.60
CA GLY A 65 7.88 -3.47 9.54
C GLY A 65 6.54 -4.10 9.94
N TRP A 66 6.12 -5.07 9.14
CA TRP A 66 4.91 -5.87 9.40
C TRP A 66 5.20 -6.96 10.46
N VAL A 67 4.36 -7.02 11.48
CA VAL A 67 4.44 -7.99 12.58
C VAL A 67 3.07 -8.60 12.88
N GLU A 68 3.06 -9.73 13.60
CA GLU A 68 1.89 -10.61 13.75
C GLU A 68 0.57 -9.91 14.11
N HIS A 69 0.56 -9.01 15.11
CA HIS A 69 -0.67 -8.33 15.53
C HIS A 69 -1.32 -7.49 14.41
N GLN A 70 -0.55 -6.96 13.47
CA GLN A 70 -1.08 -6.23 12.33
C GLN A 70 -1.78 -7.16 11.34
N HIS A 71 -1.32 -8.40 11.20
CA HIS A 71 -2.00 -9.41 10.37
C HIS A 71 -3.38 -9.74 10.93
N THR A 72 -3.55 -9.79 12.26
CA THR A 72 -4.86 -9.97 12.89
C THR A 72 -5.82 -8.83 12.56
N HIS A 73 -5.37 -7.57 12.61
CA HIS A 73 -6.22 -6.43 12.23
C HIS A 73 -6.66 -6.51 10.76
N MET A 74 -5.75 -6.88 9.85
CA MET A 74 -6.08 -7.04 8.43
C MET A 74 -7.08 -8.18 8.20
N ALA A 75 -6.94 -9.31 8.88
CA ALA A 75 -7.89 -10.41 8.81
C ALA A 75 -9.30 -9.97 9.24
N ASN A 76 -9.41 -9.22 10.35
CA ASN A 76 -10.69 -8.71 10.84
C ASN A 76 -11.37 -7.76 9.84
N TRP A 77 -10.60 -6.91 9.15
CA TRP A 77 -11.15 -6.04 8.10
C TRP A 77 -11.67 -6.86 6.91
N LEU A 78 -10.90 -7.85 6.45
CA LEU A 78 -11.31 -8.72 5.35
C LEU A 78 -12.58 -9.51 5.69
N GLU A 79 -12.67 -10.05 6.91
CA GLU A 79 -13.86 -10.76 7.40
C GLU A 79 -15.09 -9.83 7.47
N ALA A 80 -14.88 -8.55 7.79
CA ALA A 80 -15.93 -7.53 7.81
C ALA A 80 -16.33 -7.01 6.41
N GLY A 81 -15.78 -7.57 5.32
CA GLY A 81 -16.08 -7.12 3.95
C GLY A 81 -15.32 -5.87 3.52
N ILE A 82 -14.18 -5.58 4.16
CA ILE A 82 -13.32 -4.41 3.87
C ILE A 82 -12.02 -4.90 3.23
N ALA A 83 -11.73 -4.42 2.01
CA ALA A 83 -10.48 -4.69 1.33
C ALA A 83 -9.30 -4.03 2.06
N VAL A 84 -8.11 -4.61 1.93
CA VAL A 84 -6.90 -4.09 2.57
C VAL A 84 -5.81 -3.91 1.53
N PHE A 85 -5.29 -2.69 1.43
CA PHE A 85 -4.05 -2.41 0.71
C PHE A 85 -2.90 -2.26 1.70
N ARG A 86 -2.05 -3.28 1.78
CA ARG A 86 -0.89 -3.33 2.66
C ARG A 86 0.34 -2.73 1.98
N VAL A 87 0.82 -1.59 2.46
CA VAL A 87 1.98 -0.88 1.88
C VAL A 87 3.31 -1.49 2.36
N HIS A 88 4.28 -1.64 1.45
CA HIS A 88 5.64 -2.13 1.73
C HIS A 88 6.70 -1.05 1.49
N SER A 89 6.55 0.12 2.13
CA SER A 89 7.38 1.30 1.87
C SER A 89 8.82 1.18 2.38
N SER A 90 9.07 0.42 3.46
CA SER A 90 10.46 0.12 3.87
C SER A 90 11.11 -0.92 2.99
N ASP A 91 10.39 -1.98 2.64
CA ASP A 91 10.95 -3.06 1.80
C ASP A 91 11.26 -2.56 0.39
N SER A 92 10.51 -1.57 -0.11
CA SER A 92 10.73 -0.97 -1.43
C SER A 92 11.98 -0.07 -1.54
N ARG A 93 12.74 0.09 -0.45
CA ARG A 93 13.96 0.91 -0.40
C ARG A 93 15.24 0.06 -0.30
N ASN A 94 15.11 -1.26 -0.21
CA ASN A 94 16.20 -2.24 -0.12
C ASN A 94 16.21 -3.16 -1.33
#